data_AF-A0AAP3SGZ8-F1
#
_entry.id   AF-A0AAP3SGZ8-F1
#
_cell.length_a   1.000
_cell.length_b   1.000
_cell.length_c   1.000
_cell.angle_alpha   90.00
_cell.angle_beta   90.00
_cell.angle_gamma   90.00
#
_symmetry.space_group_name_H-M   'P 1'
#
loop_
_entity.id
_entity.type
_entity.pdbx_description
1 polymer ?
#
loop_
_entity_poly.entity_id
_entity_poly.type
_entity_poly.pdbx_seq_one_letter_code
_entity_poly.pdbx_strand_id
1 'polypeptide(L)'
;MKQNMTQEPIVYQTGTYVKLINKAEYCKSIIADGKELIVTGNESGELIVPELKDPKVYITFKEGITNFSDVFLGCIKLTSVPANLFANHPNATSFSGAFFGCMSLKSIPAGLFANNRKVTDFYSTFFGCTSLAAIPENLFAKCSEVTTFSTTFHACDALTSIPENLFANCPEVTDFDDTFSSCRTLTSIPEKLFANNPEVISFNATFVICSTLESIPEKLFANNPKVTDFESTFRFTALTSIPENLFANCPAVTNFGGTFSKCKALIAVPKGLFVHNPKVTDFEQTFEGCSALTAIPEKLFANNPEVTNFSLTFHGCSALTTIPENLFANNSAVTTFSETFYDCTALIAIPENLFANNLAVTSFNFTFYGCKALTSIPANLFDNNRKVTDFAYTFYGCKALTGESPYTMIDGQKVHLYERANYPEQFTAPENSDRCFYGCTGLTDYSQIPTDWL
;
A
#
# COMPACT_ATOMS: atom_id res chain seq x y z
N MET A 1 -29.49 37.03 -11.41
CA MET A 1 -29.41 37.82 -10.16
C MET A 1 -28.05 37.54 -9.54
N LYS A 2 -27.15 38.53 -9.45
CA LYS A 2 -25.91 38.38 -8.69
C LYS A 2 -26.31 38.41 -7.21
N GLN A 3 -26.35 37.25 -6.54
CA GLN A 3 -26.41 37.24 -5.08
C GLN A 3 -25.14 37.93 -4.59
N ASN A 4 -25.28 39.06 -3.89
CA ASN A 4 -24.23 39.60 -3.05
C ASN A 4 -24.02 38.60 -1.90
N MET A 5 -23.26 37.54 -2.14
CA MET A 5 -22.74 36.72 -1.06
C MET A 5 -21.78 37.60 -0.26
N THR A 6 -22.12 37.90 0.99
CA THR A 6 -21.18 38.49 1.94
C THR A 6 -19.94 37.61 2.02
N GLN A 7 -18.77 38.23 1.83
CA GLN A 7 -17.50 37.53 1.87
C GLN A 7 -17.26 37.01 3.30
N GLU A 8 -17.26 35.69 3.46
CA GLU A 8 -16.97 35.06 4.73
C GLU A 8 -15.45 34.97 4.94
N PRO A 9 -14.95 35.12 6.18
CA PRO A 9 -13.52 35.11 6.43
C PRO A 9 -12.97 33.69 6.40
N ILE A 10 -11.71 33.58 5.97
CA ILE A 10 -10.83 32.47 6.30
C ILE A 10 -10.25 32.73 7.68
N VAL A 11 -10.11 31.69 8.51
CA VAL A 11 -9.68 31.84 9.91
C VAL A 11 -8.30 31.23 10.12
N TYR A 12 -7.40 32.00 10.72
CA TYR A 12 -6.04 31.59 11.08
C TYR A 12 -5.81 31.63 12.58
N GLN A 13 -4.82 30.85 13.06
CA GLN A 13 -4.19 31.13 14.34
C GLN A 13 -3.40 32.44 14.25
N THR A 14 -3.59 33.32 15.23
CA THR A 14 -2.88 34.60 15.32
C THR A 14 -1.41 34.41 15.72
N GLY A 15 -0.65 35.50 15.72
CA GLY A 15 0.75 35.53 16.13
C GLY A 15 1.69 35.89 14.98
N THR A 16 2.96 35.52 15.10
CA THR A 16 3.99 35.97 14.16
C THR A 16 4.12 35.09 12.92
N TYR A 17 4.64 35.66 11.84
CA TYR A 17 4.97 34.98 10.57
C TYR A 17 3.84 34.09 10.03
N VAL A 18 2.66 34.68 9.85
CA VAL A 18 1.49 33.93 9.36
C VAL A 18 1.46 33.97 7.84
N LYS A 19 1.70 32.82 7.20
CA LYS A 19 1.45 32.63 5.76
C LYS A 19 -0.06 32.61 5.52
N LEU A 20 -0.56 33.58 4.77
CA LEU A 20 -1.98 33.75 4.45
C LEU A 20 -2.37 33.06 3.13
N ILE A 21 -1.43 32.96 2.20
CA ILE A 21 -1.64 32.29 0.92
C ILE A 21 -0.28 31.97 0.29
N ASN A 22 -0.23 30.95 -0.56
CA ASN A 22 0.96 30.58 -1.33
C ASN A 22 0.99 31.17 -2.75
N LYS A 23 -0.18 31.56 -3.27
CA LYS A 23 -0.38 32.09 -4.63
C LYS A 23 -1.05 33.46 -4.58
N ALA A 24 -0.32 34.48 -4.13
CA ALA A 24 -0.83 35.85 -4.07
C ALA A 24 -1.28 36.37 -5.44
N GLU A 25 -0.70 35.86 -6.53
CA GLU A 25 -1.06 36.18 -7.90
C GLU A 25 -2.51 35.81 -8.27
N TYR A 26 -3.13 34.89 -7.51
CA TYR A 26 -4.53 34.50 -7.66
C TYR A 26 -5.49 35.49 -7.01
N CYS A 27 -5.00 36.40 -6.16
CA CYS A 27 -5.85 37.26 -5.35
C CYS A 27 -6.09 38.62 -6.01
N LYS A 28 -7.35 39.02 -6.01
CA LYS A 28 -7.78 40.39 -6.30
C LYS A 28 -7.67 41.27 -5.06
N SER A 29 -7.90 40.70 -3.88
CA SER A 29 -7.87 41.41 -2.59
C SER A 29 -7.58 40.42 -1.47
N ILE A 30 -6.76 40.83 -0.50
CA ILE A 30 -6.53 40.15 0.77
C ILE A 30 -6.60 41.18 1.87
N ILE A 31 -7.60 41.10 2.74
CA ILE A 31 -7.76 41.99 3.87
C ILE A 31 -7.43 41.24 5.16
N ALA A 32 -6.40 41.68 5.87
CA ALA A 32 -6.02 41.19 7.19
C ALA A 32 -5.77 42.37 8.14
N ASP A 33 -6.17 42.26 9.41
CA ASP A 33 -6.06 43.35 10.40
C ASP A 33 -6.63 44.71 9.89
N GLY A 34 -7.70 44.65 9.09
CA GLY A 34 -8.34 45.82 8.48
C GLY A 34 -7.54 46.50 7.36
N LYS A 35 -6.46 45.89 6.86
CA LYS A 35 -5.60 46.42 5.80
C LYS A 35 -5.67 45.56 4.55
N GLU A 36 -5.77 46.22 3.40
CA GLU A 36 -5.59 45.59 2.08
C GLU A 36 -4.10 45.28 1.86
N LEU A 37 -3.80 44.05 1.47
CA LEU A 37 -2.44 43.56 1.25
C LEU A 37 -2.09 43.38 -0.23
N ILE A 38 -3.09 43.36 -1.11
CA ILE A 38 -2.89 43.39 -2.57
C ILE A 38 -2.92 44.87 -3.00
N VAL A 39 -1.74 45.48 -3.15
CA VAL A 39 -1.60 46.93 -3.39
C VAL A 39 -1.39 47.21 -4.88
N THR A 40 -0.60 46.39 -5.56
CA THR A 40 -0.23 46.55 -6.97
C THR A 40 -1.08 45.71 -7.91
N GLY A 41 -1.67 44.62 -7.41
CA GLY A 41 -2.36 43.59 -8.21
C GLY A 41 -1.41 42.59 -8.88
N ASN A 42 -0.09 42.80 -8.72
CA ASN A 42 1.00 42.00 -9.29
C ASN A 42 1.77 41.22 -8.22
N GLU A 43 1.30 41.22 -6.97
CA GLU A 43 1.83 40.35 -5.92
C GLU A 43 1.82 38.89 -6.39
N SER A 44 2.88 38.15 -6.09
CA SER A 44 3.05 36.77 -6.51
C SER A 44 3.78 35.96 -5.45
N GLY A 45 3.56 34.64 -5.47
CA GLY A 45 4.11 33.71 -4.49
C GLY A 45 3.47 33.86 -3.12
N GLU A 46 4.26 33.55 -2.09
CA GLU A 46 3.78 33.51 -0.71
C GLU A 46 3.50 34.92 -0.17
N LEU A 47 2.36 35.09 0.48
CA LEU A 47 2.07 36.29 1.25
C LEU A 47 2.07 35.95 2.74
N ILE A 48 3.04 36.52 3.47
CA ILE A 48 3.25 36.31 4.90
C ILE A 48 3.09 37.65 5.61
N VAL A 49 2.29 37.68 6.68
CA VAL A 49 2.23 38.84 7.57
C VAL A 49 3.19 38.65 8.76
N PRO A 50 3.99 39.67 9.14
CA PRO A 50 4.91 39.56 10.27
C PRO A 50 4.21 39.24 11.60
N GLU A 51 3.00 39.77 11.77
CA GLU A 51 2.12 39.53 12.91
C GLU A 51 0.67 39.61 12.40
N LEU A 52 -0.17 38.63 12.77
CA LEU A 52 -1.61 38.64 12.55
C LEU A 52 -2.33 38.79 13.89
N LYS A 53 -3.17 39.82 14.04
CA LYS A 53 -3.85 40.14 15.31
C LYS A 53 -5.30 39.68 15.33
N ASP A 54 -6.02 39.90 14.24
CA ASP A 54 -7.35 39.37 13.99
C ASP A 54 -7.22 38.02 13.27
N PRO A 55 -7.78 36.92 13.80
CA PRO A 55 -7.74 35.63 13.12
C PRO A 55 -8.47 35.63 11.76
N LYS A 56 -9.35 36.61 11.49
CA LYS A 56 -10.16 36.67 10.27
C LYS A 56 -9.41 37.37 9.14
N VAL A 57 -9.29 36.66 8.02
CA VAL A 57 -8.69 37.17 6.78
C VAL A 57 -9.68 36.99 5.64
N TYR A 58 -9.92 38.05 4.87
CA TYR A 58 -10.86 38.03 3.75
C TYR A 58 -10.08 37.98 2.45
N ILE A 59 -10.21 36.88 1.70
CA ILE A 59 -9.52 36.67 0.42
C ILE A 59 -10.54 36.65 -0.72
N THR A 60 -10.31 37.50 -1.72
CA THR A 60 -11.08 37.52 -2.97
C THR A 60 -10.16 37.10 -4.10
N PHE A 61 -10.49 36.03 -4.81
CA PHE A 61 -9.73 35.59 -5.99
C PHE A 61 -10.05 36.42 -7.24
N LYS A 62 -9.11 36.48 -8.18
CA LYS A 62 -9.33 37.03 -9.53
C LYS A 62 -10.36 36.17 -10.28
N GLU A 63 -11.07 36.78 -11.22
CA GLU A 63 -12.01 36.07 -12.10
C GLU A 63 -11.25 35.14 -13.06
N GLY A 64 -11.91 34.08 -13.53
CA GLY A 64 -11.37 33.21 -14.58
C GLY A 64 -10.29 32.22 -14.15
N ILE A 65 -9.92 32.16 -12.87
CA ILE A 65 -9.01 31.12 -12.37
C ILE A 65 -9.66 29.75 -12.52
N THR A 66 -8.98 28.86 -13.24
CA THR A 66 -9.40 27.47 -13.43
C THR A 66 -8.56 26.49 -12.64
N ASN A 67 -7.33 26.86 -12.24
CA ASN A 67 -6.43 26.00 -11.50
C ASN A 67 -6.11 26.68 -10.16
N PHE A 68 -6.49 26.02 -9.06
CA PHE A 68 -6.24 26.45 -7.68
C PHE A 68 -5.12 25.65 -7.02
N SER A 69 -4.22 25.08 -7.82
CA SER A 69 -3.15 24.26 -7.31
C SER A 69 -2.30 25.03 -6.32
N ASP A 70 -2.00 24.38 -5.20
CA ASP A 70 -1.15 24.88 -4.13
C ASP A 70 -1.59 26.22 -3.52
N VAL A 71 -2.84 26.67 -3.69
CA VAL A 71 -3.26 28.03 -3.32
C VAL A 71 -3.00 28.36 -1.83
N PHE A 72 -3.24 27.41 -0.91
CA PHE A 72 -2.91 27.52 0.52
C PHE A 72 -1.78 26.57 0.97
N LEU A 73 -0.94 26.09 0.04
CA LEU A 73 0.18 25.20 0.35
C LEU A 73 1.01 25.74 1.53
N GLY A 74 1.17 24.93 2.58
CA GLY A 74 1.96 25.25 3.76
C GLY A 74 1.39 26.38 4.63
N CYS A 75 0.10 26.72 4.49
CA CYS A 75 -0.55 27.65 5.42
C CYS A 75 -0.82 26.96 6.77
N ILE A 76 0.24 26.67 7.52
CA ILE A 76 0.23 25.83 8.73
C ILE A 76 -0.69 26.36 9.85
N LYS A 77 -0.98 27.66 9.84
CA LYS A 77 -1.86 28.34 10.81
C LYS A 77 -3.31 28.46 10.34
N LEU A 78 -3.64 28.04 9.12
CA LEU A 78 -5.02 28.01 8.61
C LEU A 78 -5.85 27.05 9.47
N THR A 79 -6.99 27.50 10.00
CA THR A 79 -7.83 26.70 10.91
C THR A 79 -9.19 26.32 10.34
N SER A 80 -9.78 27.18 9.51
CA SER A 80 -11.04 26.90 8.81
C SER A 80 -11.21 27.79 7.59
N VAL A 81 -11.94 27.29 6.61
CA VAL A 81 -12.34 28.02 5.40
C VAL A 81 -13.86 28.12 5.30
N PRO A 82 -14.41 29.16 4.65
CA PRO A 82 -15.84 29.28 4.43
C PRO A 82 -16.33 28.40 3.28
N ALA A 83 -17.62 28.05 3.29
CA ALA A 83 -18.20 27.16 2.29
C ALA A 83 -18.20 27.76 0.87
N ASN A 84 -18.23 29.09 0.77
CA ASN A 84 -18.31 29.81 -0.49
C ASN A 84 -16.94 30.25 -1.05
N LEU A 85 -15.82 29.76 -0.49
CA LEU A 85 -14.46 30.19 -0.86
C LEU A 85 -14.19 30.11 -2.37
N PHE A 86 -14.66 29.05 -3.03
CA PHE A 86 -14.48 28.83 -4.48
C PHE A 86 -15.78 28.98 -5.29
N ALA A 87 -16.83 29.58 -4.70
CA ALA A 87 -18.17 29.59 -5.30
C ALA A 87 -18.26 30.37 -6.62
N ASN A 88 -17.36 31.33 -6.84
CA ASN A 88 -17.34 32.17 -8.04
C ASN A 88 -16.49 31.59 -9.19
N HIS A 89 -16.02 30.34 -9.07
CA HIS A 89 -15.10 29.71 -10.03
C HIS A 89 -15.68 28.39 -10.57
N PRO A 90 -16.84 28.41 -11.25
CA PRO A 90 -17.51 27.19 -11.70
C PRO A 90 -16.72 26.38 -12.74
N ASN A 91 -15.74 27.01 -13.40
CA ASN A 91 -14.85 26.40 -14.38
C ASN A 91 -13.52 25.93 -13.76
N ALA A 92 -13.40 25.87 -12.43
CA ALA A 92 -12.23 25.29 -11.78
C ALA A 92 -12.08 23.82 -12.16
N THR A 93 -10.87 23.42 -12.56
CA THR A 93 -10.52 22.08 -13.04
C THR A 93 -9.58 21.32 -12.10
N SER A 94 -8.81 22.01 -11.26
CA SER A 94 -7.89 21.38 -10.30
C SER A 94 -7.83 22.13 -8.96
N PHE A 95 -7.81 21.35 -7.88
CA PHE A 95 -7.51 21.76 -6.51
C PHE A 95 -6.30 21.00 -5.96
N SER A 96 -5.41 20.55 -6.85
CA SER A 96 -4.24 19.77 -6.45
C SER A 96 -3.38 20.54 -5.44
N GLY A 97 -3.10 19.93 -4.28
CA GLY A 97 -2.31 20.56 -3.21
C GLY A 97 -2.92 21.82 -2.58
N ALA A 98 -4.19 22.16 -2.86
CA ALA A 98 -4.76 23.46 -2.48
C ALA A 98 -4.66 23.77 -0.97
N PHE A 99 -4.72 22.75 -0.09
CA PHE A 99 -4.53 22.84 1.36
C PHE A 99 -3.42 21.92 1.88
N PHE A 100 -2.47 21.56 1.02
CA PHE A 100 -1.34 20.71 1.41
C PHE A 100 -0.59 21.35 2.58
N GLY A 101 -0.36 20.59 3.65
CA GLY A 101 0.37 21.03 4.83
C GLY A 101 -0.35 22.10 5.65
N CYS A 102 -1.67 22.27 5.50
CA CYS A 102 -2.47 23.10 6.40
C CYS A 102 -2.68 22.40 7.76
N MET A 103 -1.60 22.24 8.52
CA MET A 103 -1.53 21.42 9.73
C MET A 103 -2.55 21.79 10.82
N SER A 104 -3.01 23.04 10.87
CA SER A 104 -4.01 23.51 11.84
C SER A 104 -5.45 23.44 11.35
N LEU A 105 -5.71 22.99 10.11
CA LEU A 105 -7.05 22.95 9.53
C LEU A 105 -7.89 21.88 10.25
N LYS A 106 -8.92 22.30 10.99
CA LYS A 106 -9.70 21.40 11.86
C LYS A 106 -10.94 20.83 11.19
N SER A 107 -11.53 21.58 10.26
CA SER A 107 -12.80 21.25 9.64
C SER A 107 -12.87 21.81 8.22
N ILE A 108 -13.53 21.06 7.35
CA ILE A 108 -13.86 21.46 5.99
C ILE A 108 -15.38 21.66 5.89
N PRO A 109 -15.88 22.77 5.32
CA PRO A 109 -17.31 22.94 5.12
C PRO A 109 -17.81 22.05 3.97
N ALA A 110 -18.98 21.43 4.13
CA ALA A 110 -19.58 20.55 3.10
C ALA A 110 -19.75 21.22 1.73
N GLY A 111 -19.97 22.54 1.70
CA GLY A 111 -20.19 23.31 0.48
C GLY A 111 -18.92 23.75 -0.26
N LEU A 112 -17.71 23.44 0.23
CA LEU A 112 -16.45 24.02 -0.26
C LEU A 112 -16.29 23.93 -1.80
N PHE A 113 -16.68 22.79 -2.39
CA PHE A 113 -16.57 22.53 -3.82
C PHE A 113 -17.93 22.49 -4.55
N ALA A 114 -19.01 22.98 -3.93
CA ALA A 114 -20.38 22.81 -4.44
C ALA A 114 -20.66 23.47 -5.81
N ASN A 115 -19.82 24.42 -6.23
CA ASN A 115 -19.97 25.11 -7.52
C ASN A 115 -18.95 24.65 -8.57
N ASN A 116 -17.96 23.83 -8.21
CA ASN A 116 -16.81 23.51 -9.05
C ASN A 116 -17.04 22.18 -9.77
N ARG A 117 -17.97 22.18 -10.73
CA ARG A 117 -18.45 20.95 -11.42
C ARG A 117 -17.48 20.38 -12.44
N LYS A 118 -16.49 21.19 -12.86
CA LYS A 118 -15.48 20.85 -13.87
C LYS A 118 -14.18 20.34 -13.27
N VAL A 119 -14.15 20.12 -11.96
CA VAL A 119 -12.96 19.61 -11.28
C VAL A 119 -12.71 18.17 -11.70
N THR A 120 -11.49 17.94 -12.13
CA THR A 120 -10.97 16.62 -12.51
C THR A 120 -9.96 16.09 -11.49
N ASP A 121 -9.38 16.98 -10.67
CA ASP A 121 -8.15 16.70 -9.92
C ASP A 121 -8.20 17.24 -8.47
N PHE A 122 -8.17 16.32 -7.50
CA PHE A 122 -8.03 16.56 -6.06
C PHE A 122 -6.73 15.98 -5.47
N TYR A 123 -5.71 15.78 -6.31
CA TYR A 123 -4.42 15.23 -5.89
C TYR A 123 -3.84 16.00 -4.69
N SER A 124 -3.52 15.31 -3.60
CA SER A 124 -2.94 15.90 -2.38
C SER A 124 -3.69 17.09 -1.76
N THR A 125 -4.98 17.33 -2.09
CA THR A 125 -5.67 18.58 -1.70
C THR A 125 -5.61 18.88 -0.19
N PHE A 126 -5.74 17.87 0.68
CA PHE A 126 -5.65 18.00 2.14
C PHE A 126 -4.48 17.20 2.74
N PHE A 127 -3.47 16.87 1.94
CA PHE A 127 -2.28 16.16 2.41
C PHE A 127 -1.68 16.85 3.64
N GLY A 128 -1.41 16.10 4.70
CA GLY A 128 -0.77 16.62 5.91
C GLY A 128 -1.61 17.62 6.71
N CYS A 129 -2.94 17.65 6.51
CA CYS A 129 -3.87 18.36 7.39
C CYS A 129 -4.03 17.58 8.72
N THR A 130 -2.97 17.53 9.52
CA THR A 130 -2.88 16.65 10.70
C THR A 130 -3.92 16.93 11.79
N SER A 131 -4.50 18.14 11.84
CA SER A 131 -5.60 18.49 12.75
C SER A 131 -7.01 18.21 12.22
N LEU A 132 -7.15 17.73 10.98
CA LEU A 132 -8.45 17.50 10.36
C LEU A 132 -9.13 16.27 10.98
N ALA A 133 -10.13 16.51 11.82
CA ALA A 133 -10.77 15.46 12.62
C ALA A 133 -11.98 14.80 11.92
N ALA A 134 -12.59 15.48 10.95
CA ALA A 134 -13.77 14.99 10.25
C ALA A 134 -13.86 15.52 8.82
N ILE A 135 -14.40 14.69 7.93
CA ILE A 135 -14.72 15.04 6.55
C ILE A 135 -16.25 15.18 6.45
N PRO A 136 -16.79 16.24 5.84
CA PRO A 136 -18.23 16.34 5.61
C PRO A 136 -18.66 15.35 4.52
N GLU A 137 -19.78 14.66 4.73
CA GLU A 137 -20.28 13.60 3.83
C GLU A 137 -20.45 14.06 2.37
N ASN A 138 -20.90 15.30 2.15
CA ASN A 138 -21.23 15.81 0.82
C ASN A 138 -20.10 16.67 0.19
N LEU A 139 -18.85 16.53 0.65
CA LEU A 139 -17.73 17.37 0.19
C LEU A 139 -17.58 17.39 -1.34
N PHE A 140 -17.73 16.23 -1.98
CA PHE A 140 -17.54 16.04 -3.42
C PHE A 140 -18.85 15.81 -4.19
N ALA A 141 -20.02 16.11 -3.59
CA ALA A 141 -21.34 15.79 -4.15
C ALA A 141 -21.68 16.46 -5.51
N LYS A 142 -20.84 17.39 -5.99
CA LYS A 142 -20.99 18.09 -7.28
C LYS A 142 -19.79 17.93 -8.21
N CYS A 143 -18.85 17.06 -7.86
CA CYS A 143 -17.58 16.88 -8.57
C CYS A 143 -17.62 15.56 -9.37
N SER A 144 -18.48 15.49 -10.40
CA SER A 144 -18.72 14.27 -11.18
C SER A 144 -17.63 13.96 -12.21
N GLU A 145 -16.78 14.94 -12.55
CA GLU A 145 -15.71 14.80 -13.56
C GLU A 145 -14.36 14.44 -12.92
N VAL A 146 -14.30 14.17 -11.60
CA VAL A 146 -13.07 13.84 -10.88
C VAL A 146 -12.52 12.50 -11.33
N THR A 147 -11.23 12.47 -11.66
CA THR A 147 -10.51 11.26 -12.06
C THR A 147 -9.54 10.75 -11.00
N THR A 148 -9.07 11.59 -10.07
CA THR A 148 -8.13 11.17 -9.01
C THR A 148 -8.42 11.82 -7.66
N PHE A 149 -8.32 10.99 -6.61
CA PHE A 149 -8.24 11.38 -5.19
C PHE A 149 -6.90 10.94 -4.57
N SER A 150 -5.89 10.70 -5.41
CA SER A 150 -4.60 10.25 -4.94
C SER A 150 -4.04 11.22 -3.89
N THR A 151 -3.61 10.67 -2.76
CA THR A 151 -3.05 11.37 -1.59
C THR A 151 -3.94 12.45 -0.95
N THR A 152 -5.22 12.58 -1.34
CA THR A 152 -6.08 13.71 -0.94
C THR A 152 -6.15 13.91 0.58
N PHE A 153 -6.28 12.84 1.37
CA PHE A 153 -6.32 12.90 2.85
C PHE A 153 -5.11 12.21 3.49
N HIS A 154 -4.00 12.06 2.75
CA HIS A 154 -2.78 11.47 3.29
C HIS A 154 -2.31 12.24 4.54
N ALA A 155 -1.88 11.52 5.57
CA ALA A 155 -1.41 12.06 6.85
C ALA A 155 -2.41 13.00 7.57
N CYS A 156 -3.72 12.77 7.40
CA CYS A 156 -4.75 13.36 8.25
C CYS A 156 -4.85 12.61 9.59
N ASP A 157 -3.82 12.74 10.44
CA ASP A 157 -3.63 11.96 11.67
C ASP A 157 -4.81 12.00 12.65
N ALA A 158 -5.57 13.09 12.70
CA ALA A 158 -6.72 13.25 13.59
C ALA A 158 -8.03 12.62 13.05
N LEU A 159 -8.05 12.10 11.82
CA LEU A 159 -9.25 11.56 11.19
C LEU A 159 -9.64 10.19 11.78
N THR A 160 -10.77 10.15 12.47
CA THR A 160 -11.24 8.93 13.18
C THR A 160 -12.23 8.08 12.40
N SER A 161 -12.91 8.66 11.41
CA SER A 161 -13.94 8.01 10.58
C SER A 161 -14.03 8.64 9.19
N ILE A 162 -14.45 7.84 8.20
CA ILE A 162 -14.73 8.30 6.84
C ILE A 162 -16.26 8.30 6.61
N PRO A 163 -16.85 9.33 5.98
CA PRO A 163 -18.26 9.29 5.60
C PRO A 163 -18.52 8.24 4.51
N GLU A 164 -19.60 7.45 4.65
CA GLU A 164 -19.94 6.37 3.71
C GLU A 164 -20.11 6.87 2.26
N ASN A 165 -20.74 8.03 2.06
CA ASN A 165 -21.06 8.57 0.74
C ASN A 165 -20.04 9.58 0.18
N LEU A 166 -18.83 9.65 0.75
CA LEU A 166 -17.83 10.66 0.39
C LEU A 166 -17.54 10.71 -1.12
N PHE A 167 -17.45 9.56 -1.78
CA PHE A 167 -17.15 9.44 -3.21
C PHE A 167 -18.36 9.03 -4.07
N ALA A 168 -19.58 9.09 -3.52
CA ALA A 168 -20.77 8.52 -4.16
C ALA A 168 -21.16 9.19 -5.50
N ASN A 169 -20.67 10.40 -5.75
CA ASN A 169 -20.98 11.20 -6.95
C ASN A 169 -19.78 11.36 -7.90
N CYS A 170 -18.76 10.51 -7.77
CA CYS A 170 -17.51 10.61 -8.55
C CYS A 170 -17.28 9.34 -9.40
N PRO A 171 -18.12 9.06 -10.41
CA PRO A 171 -18.08 7.80 -11.15
C PRO A 171 -16.83 7.62 -12.02
N GLU A 172 -16.18 8.71 -12.43
CA GLU A 172 -15.03 8.72 -13.34
C GLU A 172 -13.67 8.53 -12.63
N VAL A 173 -13.67 8.30 -11.31
CA VAL A 173 -12.43 8.14 -10.53
C VAL A 173 -11.73 6.86 -10.93
N THR A 174 -10.46 6.98 -11.31
CA THR A 174 -9.59 5.86 -11.66
C THR A 174 -8.56 5.55 -10.57
N ASP A 175 -8.33 6.46 -9.63
CA ASP A 175 -7.15 6.45 -8.76
C ASP A 175 -7.49 6.92 -7.33
N PHE A 176 -7.28 6.02 -6.36
CA PHE A 176 -7.39 6.23 -4.91
C PHE A 176 -6.06 5.97 -4.18
N ASP A 177 -4.93 6.15 -4.88
CA ASP A 177 -3.63 5.83 -4.32
C ASP A 177 -3.33 6.71 -3.12
N ASP A 178 -2.88 6.12 -2.01
CA ASP A 178 -2.53 6.82 -0.78
C ASP A 178 -3.64 7.73 -0.17
N THR A 179 -4.90 7.66 -0.63
CA THR A 179 -5.94 8.65 -0.27
C THR A 179 -6.09 8.83 1.23
N PHE A 180 -6.03 7.76 2.02
CA PHE A 180 -6.10 7.77 3.49
C PHE A 180 -4.83 7.25 4.15
N SER A 181 -3.72 7.17 3.40
CA SER A 181 -2.43 6.70 3.91
C SER A 181 -1.98 7.58 5.09
N SER A 182 -1.43 6.96 6.13
CA SER A 182 -1.07 7.57 7.41
C SER A 182 -2.21 8.26 8.17
N CYS A 183 -3.47 7.89 7.96
CA CYS A 183 -4.58 8.26 8.87
C CYS A 183 -4.55 7.37 10.12
N ARG A 184 -3.60 7.65 11.04
CA ARG A 184 -3.24 6.74 12.15
C ARG A 184 -4.34 6.48 13.17
N THR A 185 -5.33 7.37 13.30
CA THR A 185 -6.46 7.24 14.23
C THR A 185 -7.74 6.72 13.58
N LEU A 186 -7.69 6.33 12.30
CA LEU A 186 -8.85 5.78 11.58
C LEU A 186 -9.18 4.37 12.09
N THR A 187 -10.37 4.23 12.69
CA THR A 187 -10.80 2.99 13.36
C THR A 187 -11.62 2.05 12.49
N SER A 188 -12.24 2.57 11.42
CA SER A 188 -13.13 1.78 10.55
C SER A 188 -13.22 2.36 9.15
N ILE A 189 -13.57 1.50 8.19
CA ILE A 189 -13.85 1.87 6.80
C ILE A 189 -15.35 1.60 6.55
N PRO A 190 -16.12 2.54 5.96
CA PRO A 190 -17.49 2.26 5.55
C PRO A 190 -17.54 1.24 4.40
N GLU A 191 -18.47 0.28 4.46
CA GLU A 191 -18.59 -0.77 3.45
C GLU A 191 -18.83 -0.21 2.03
N LYS A 192 -19.59 0.89 1.90
CA LYS A 192 -19.97 1.46 0.60
C LYS A 192 -19.08 2.62 0.13
N LEU A 193 -17.92 2.82 0.77
CA LEU A 193 -17.04 3.95 0.46
C LEU A 193 -16.71 4.07 -1.04
N PHE A 194 -16.49 2.94 -1.71
CA PHE A 194 -16.14 2.88 -3.14
C PHE A 194 -17.25 2.33 -4.04
N ALA A 195 -18.49 2.26 -3.53
CA ALA A 195 -19.59 1.55 -4.21
C ALA A 195 -20.03 2.17 -5.55
N ASN A 196 -19.68 3.44 -5.80
CA ASN A 196 -20.10 4.19 -6.99
C ASN A 196 -18.93 4.57 -7.90
N ASN A 197 -17.78 3.89 -7.78
CA ASN A 197 -16.55 4.22 -8.51
C ASN A 197 -16.13 3.02 -9.39
N PRO A 198 -16.89 2.69 -10.45
CA PRO A 198 -16.63 1.49 -11.27
C PRO A 198 -15.36 1.58 -12.12
N GLU A 199 -14.83 2.79 -12.32
CA GLU A 199 -13.67 3.08 -13.16
C GLU A 199 -12.32 2.95 -12.43
N VAL A 200 -12.32 2.64 -11.13
CA VAL A 200 -11.08 2.55 -10.33
C VAL A 200 -10.16 1.48 -10.87
N ILE A 201 -8.90 1.87 -11.08
CA ILE A 201 -7.79 1.04 -11.53
C ILE A 201 -6.87 0.68 -10.36
N SER A 202 -6.66 1.61 -9.41
CA SER A 202 -5.66 1.45 -8.36
C SER A 202 -6.18 1.86 -6.97
N PHE A 203 -5.86 1.02 -5.99
CA PHE A 203 -5.99 1.26 -4.56
C PHE A 203 -4.61 1.14 -3.87
N ASN A 204 -3.54 1.50 -4.58
CA ASN A 204 -2.19 1.39 -4.07
C ASN A 204 -2.07 2.23 -2.79
N ALA A 205 -1.59 1.62 -1.72
CA ALA A 205 -1.33 2.27 -0.46
C ALA A 205 -2.52 3.00 0.22
N THR A 206 -3.78 2.82 -0.23
CA THR A 206 -4.93 3.66 0.20
C THR A 206 -5.10 3.77 1.72
N PHE A 207 -4.85 2.70 2.48
CA PHE A 207 -4.95 2.64 3.95
C PHE A 207 -3.63 2.26 4.64
N VAL A 208 -2.49 2.55 4.00
CA VAL A 208 -1.16 2.30 4.59
C VAL A 208 -1.01 3.07 5.90
N ILE A 209 -0.44 2.45 6.93
CA ILE A 209 -0.17 3.11 8.23
C ILE A 209 -1.48 3.61 8.91
N CYS A 210 -2.65 3.08 8.55
CA CYS A 210 -3.87 3.18 9.36
C CYS A 210 -3.75 2.26 10.58
N SER A 211 -2.85 2.60 11.51
CA SER A 211 -2.35 1.73 12.58
C SER A 211 -3.37 1.35 13.66
N THR A 212 -4.57 1.91 13.62
CA THR A 212 -5.69 1.57 14.53
C THR A 212 -6.83 0.81 13.84
N LEU A 213 -6.69 0.53 12.54
CA LEU A 213 -7.69 -0.21 11.77
C LEU A 213 -7.58 -1.72 12.05
N GLU A 214 -8.57 -2.28 12.75
CA GLU A 214 -8.58 -3.68 13.20
C GLU A 214 -9.39 -4.62 12.29
N SER A 215 -10.25 -4.08 11.43
CA SER A 215 -11.14 -4.85 10.55
C SER A 215 -11.41 -4.15 9.21
N ILE A 216 -11.81 -4.92 8.19
CA ILE A 216 -12.19 -4.44 6.86
C ILE A 216 -13.61 -4.96 6.54
N PRO A 217 -14.49 -4.14 5.94
CA PRO A 217 -15.76 -4.63 5.41
C PRO A 217 -15.56 -5.59 4.22
N GLU A 218 -16.29 -6.71 4.20
CA GLU A 218 -16.18 -7.72 3.13
C GLU A 218 -16.48 -7.16 1.73
N LYS A 219 -17.43 -6.21 1.62
CA LYS A 219 -17.88 -5.68 0.33
C LYS A 219 -17.23 -4.35 -0.06
N LEU A 220 -16.12 -3.98 0.58
CA LEU A 220 -15.44 -2.70 0.34
C LEU A 220 -15.13 -2.46 -1.15
N PHE A 221 -14.73 -3.51 -1.87
CA PHE A 221 -14.37 -3.45 -3.29
C PHE A 221 -15.39 -4.11 -4.24
N ALA A 222 -16.64 -4.31 -3.79
CA ALA A 222 -17.63 -5.12 -4.52
C ALA A 222 -18.04 -4.54 -5.88
N ASN A 223 -17.82 -3.24 -6.12
CA ASN A 223 -18.23 -2.54 -7.34
C ASN A 223 -17.04 -1.98 -8.15
N ASN A 224 -15.83 -2.52 -7.96
CA ASN A 224 -14.61 -2.03 -8.62
C ASN A 224 -13.98 -3.11 -9.53
N PRO A 225 -14.66 -3.51 -10.64
CA PRO A 225 -14.22 -4.64 -11.47
C PRO A 225 -12.97 -4.37 -12.31
N LYS A 226 -12.58 -3.10 -12.47
CA LYS A 226 -11.44 -2.67 -13.28
C LYS A 226 -10.13 -2.57 -12.51
N VAL A 227 -10.15 -2.78 -11.19
CA VAL A 227 -8.96 -2.66 -10.34
C VAL A 227 -7.90 -3.67 -10.78
N THR A 228 -6.70 -3.17 -11.03
CA THR A 228 -5.52 -3.98 -11.35
C THR A 228 -4.52 -4.02 -10.19
N ASP A 229 -4.55 -3.03 -9.29
CA ASP A 229 -3.49 -2.83 -8.28
C ASP A 229 -4.05 -2.67 -6.85
N PHE A 230 -3.61 -3.56 -5.96
CA PHE A 230 -3.83 -3.51 -4.50
C PHE A 230 -2.50 -3.46 -3.72
N GLU A 231 -1.42 -2.98 -4.36
CA GLU A 231 -0.13 -2.89 -3.71
C GLU A 231 -0.23 -2.10 -2.41
N SER A 232 0.32 -2.65 -1.33
CA SER A 232 0.39 -2.03 -0.01
C SER A 232 -0.93 -1.56 0.61
N THR A 233 -2.11 -1.82 0.03
CA THR A 233 -3.39 -1.17 0.42
C THR A 233 -3.66 -1.14 1.94
N PHE A 234 -3.33 -2.21 2.67
CA PHE A 234 -3.52 -2.33 4.12
C PHE A 234 -2.20 -2.52 4.89
N ARG A 235 -1.07 -2.12 4.32
CA ARG A 235 0.24 -2.28 4.97
C ARG A 235 0.31 -1.47 6.27
N PHE A 236 0.94 -2.04 7.31
CA PHE A 236 1.07 -1.43 8.65
C PHE A 236 -0.28 -1.12 9.35
N THR A 237 -1.32 -1.91 9.11
CA THR A 237 -2.59 -1.84 9.85
C THR A 237 -2.62 -2.79 11.06
N ALA A 238 -3.64 -2.65 11.92
CA ALA A 238 -3.82 -3.49 13.11
C ALA A 238 -4.77 -4.69 12.86
N LEU A 239 -4.94 -5.09 11.59
CA LEU A 239 -5.89 -6.14 11.21
C LEU A 239 -5.61 -7.44 11.94
N THR A 240 -6.68 -8.02 12.48
CA THR A 240 -6.65 -9.33 13.15
C THR A 240 -7.16 -10.46 12.26
N SER A 241 -7.97 -10.12 11.25
CA SER A 241 -8.58 -11.03 10.28
C SER A 241 -8.81 -10.33 8.94
N ILE A 242 -8.99 -11.13 7.88
CA ILE A 242 -9.32 -10.67 6.53
C ILE A 242 -10.64 -11.31 6.11
N PRO A 243 -11.61 -10.57 5.55
CA PRO A 243 -12.82 -11.16 4.97
C PRO A 243 -12.49 -12.05 3.77
N GLU A 244 -13.10 -13.24 3.69
CA GLU A 244 -12.80 -14.22 2.63
C GLU A 244 -13.08 -13.69 1.22
N ASN A 245 -14.16 -12.90 1.05
CA ASN A 245 -14.57 -12.38 -0.26
C ASN A 245 -14.14 -10.94 -0.55
N LEU A 246 -13.13 -10.42 0.17
CA LEU A 246 -12.71 -9.02 0.04
C LEU A 246 -12.40 -8.61 -1.42
N PHE A 247 -11.81 -9.52 -2.21
CA PHE A 247 -11.40 -9.28 -3.60
C PHE A 247 -12.28 -10.00 -4.63
N ALA A 248 -13.45 -10.52 -4.24
CA ALA A 248 -14.26 -11.42 -5.07
C ALA A 248 -14.76 -10.80 -6.38
N ASN A 249 -14.88 -9.47 -6.44
CA ASN A 249 -15.38 -8.73 -7.61
C ASN A 249 -14.28 -7.97 -8.37
N CYS A 250 -13.01 -8.32 -8.15
CA CYS A 250 -11.86 -7.66 -8.78
C CYS A 250 -11.09 -8.64 -9.70
N PRO A 251 -11.69 -9.12 -10.82
CA PRO A 251 -11.07 -10.14 -11.67
C PRO A 251 -9.88 -9.62 -12.50
N ALA A 252 -9.68 -8.30 -12.56
CA ALA A 252 -8.61 -7.66 -13.31
C ALA A 252 -7.30 -7.51 -12.52
N VAL A 253 -7.27 -7.85 -11.23
CA VAL A 253 -6.09 -7.65 -10.37
C VAL A 253 -4.89 -8.42 -10.88
N THR A 254 -3.77 -7.71 -10.99
CA THR A 254 -2.45 -8.25 -11.35
C THR A 254 -1.46 -8.20 -10.18
N ASN A 255 -1.66 -7.29 -9.21
CA ASN A 255 -0.69 -7.00 -8.16
C ASN A 255 -1.31 -7.01 -6.74
N PHE A 256 -0.80 -7.87 -5.87
CA PHE A 256 -1.07 -7.90 -4.42
C PHE A 256 0.19 -7.63 -3.58
N GLY A 257 1.17 -6.96 -4.17
CA GLY A 257 2.46 -6.66 -3.56
C GLY A 257 2.29 -5.96 -2.20
N GLY A 258 2.76 -6.51 -1.10
CA GLY A 258 2.71 -5.86 0.21
C GLY A 258 1.30 -5.56 0.77
N THR A 259 0.21 -6.03 0.15
CA THR A 259 -1.18 -5.62 0.51
C THR A 259 -1.46 -5.72 2.01
N PHE A 260 -0.97 -6.77 2.69
CA PHE A 260 -1.10 -6.97 4.13
C PHE A 260 0.26 -6.95 4.86
N SER A 261 1.31 -6.42 4.24
CA SER A 261 2.65 -6.35 4.86
C SER A 261 2.58 -5.61 6.20
N LYS A 262 3.28 -6.16 7.19
CA LYS A 262 3.38 -5.68 8.57
C LYS A 262 2.03 -5.55 9.31
N CYS A 263 1.00 -6.31 8.90
CA CYS A 263 -0.20 -6.55 9.72
C CYS A 263 0.15 -7.48 10.89
N LYS A 264 0.88 -6.96 11.88
CA LYS A 264 1.49 -7.78 12.95
C LYS A 264 0.50 -8.52 13.84
N ALA A 265 -0.76 -8.09 13.85
CA ALA A 265 -1.85 -8.70 14.62
C ALA A 265 -2.64 -9.76 13.82
N LEU A 266 -2.33 -9.99 12.55
CA LEU A 266 -3.05 -10.92 11.68
C LEU A 266 -2.70 -12.36 12.06
N ILE A 267 -3.70 -13.14 12.51
CA ILE A 267 -3.48 -14.50 13.04
C ILE A 267 -3.73 -15.59 11.98
N ALA A 268 -4.60 -15.31 11.01
CA ALA A 268 -5.01 -16.26 9.98
C ALA A 268 -5.38 -15.55 8.66
N VAL A 269 -5.21 -16.28 7.55
CA VAL A 269 -5.63 -15.87 6.20
C VAL A 269 -6.77 -16.79 5.75
N PRO A 270 -7.87 -16.28 5.16
CA PRO A 270 -8.93 -17.13 4.64
C PRO A 270 -8.50 -17.85 3.36
N LYS A 271 -8.87 -19.12 3.22
CA LYS A 271 -8.50 -19.96 2.05
C LYS A 271 -9.02 -19.40 0.71
N GLY A 272 -10.15 -18.69 0.74
CA GLY A 272 -10.82 -18.15 -0.43
C GLY A 272 -10.31 -16.79 -0.90
N LEU A 273 -9.31 -16.20 -0.25
CA LEU A 273 -8.97 -14.78 -0.44
C LEU A 273 -8.70 -14.37 -1.89
N PHE A 274 -8.02 -15.22 -2.65
CA PHE A 274 -7.55 -14.92 -4.01
C PHE A 274 -8.23 -15.74 -5.12
N VAL A 275 -9.34 -16.44 -4.80
CA VAL A 275 -9.96 -17.41 -5.74
C VAL A 275 -10.58 -16.77 -6.99
N HIS A 276 -10.83 -15.46 -6.95
CA HIS A 276 -11.47 -14.70 -8.03
C HIS A 276 -10.50 -13.82 -8.81
N ASN A 277 -9.18 -13.95 -8.60
CA ASN A 277 -8.17 -13.08 -9.17
C ASN A 277 -7.19 -13.86 -10.09
N PRO A 278 -7.65 -14.40 -11.23
CA PRO A 278 -6.84 -15.32 -12.06
C PRO A 278 -5.65 -14.66 -12.75
N LYS A 279 -5.64 -13.33 -12.87
CA LYS A 279 -4.62 -12.54 -13.57
C LYS A 279 -3.47 -12.07 -12.66
N VAL A 280 -3.45 -12.47 -11.40
CA VAL A 280 -2.39 -12.04 -10.47
C VAL A 280 -1.05 -12.59 -10.94
N THR A 281 -0.10 -11.68 -11.11
CA THR A 281 1.29 -12.00 -11.45
C THR A 281 2.22 -11.84 -10.24
N ASP A 282 1.84 -11.02 -9.26
CA ASP A 282 2.73 -10.59 -8.18
C ASP A 282 2.10 -10.72 -6.78
N PHE A 283 2.76 -11.50 -5.90
CA PHE A 283 2.47 -11.65 -4.47
C PHE A 283 3.67 -11.22 -3.60
N GLU A 284 4.58 -10.39 -4.13
CA GLU A 284 5.75 -9.92 -3.40
C GLU A 284 5.34 -9.30 -2.07
N GLN A 285 5.97 -9.67 -0.97
CA GLN A 285 5.73 -9.10 0.35
C GLN A 285 4.27 -9.15 0.87
N THR A 286 3.31 -9.84 0.23
CA THR A 286 1.88 -9.72 0.55
C THR A 286 1.56 -9.90 2.04
N PHE A 287 2.24 -10.82 2.73
CA PHE A 287 2.11 -11.05 4.18
C PHE A 287 3.43 -10.80 4.95
N GLU A 288 4.37 -10.07 4.37
CA GLU A 288 5.69 -9.79 4.95
C GLU A 288 5.57 -9.20 6.37
N GLY A 289 6.10 -9.87 7.37
CA GLY A 289 6.12 -9.46 8.76
C GLY A 289 4.77 -9.52 9.46
N CYS A 290 3.83 -10.32 8.96
CA CYS A 290 2.64 -10.76 9.71
C CYS A 290 3.07 -11.72 10.84
N SER A 291 3.75 -11.19 11.86
CA SER A 291 4.44 -11.97 12.90
C SER A 291 3.53 -12.82 13.79
N ALA A 292 2.20 -12.58 13.79
CA ALA A 292 1.22 -13.39 14.50
C ALA A 292 0.60 -14.52 13.65
N LEU A 293 0.90 -14.58 12.34
CA LEU A 293 0.33 -15.56 11.42
C LEU A 293 0.85 -16.95 11.77
N THR A 294 -0.05 -17.85 12.18
CA THR A 294 0.32 -19.19 12.67
C THR A 294 0.28 -20.28 11.62
N ALA A 295 -0.55 -20.11 10.58
CA ALA A 295 -0.76 -21.09 9.53
C ALA A 295 -1.12 -20.41 8.20
N ILE A 296 -0.73 -21.06 7.10
CA ILE A 296 -1.16 -20.71 5.74
C ILE A 296 -2.33 -21.67 5.39
N PRO A 297 -3.46 -21.18 4.88
CA PRO A 297 -4.54 -22.06 4.44
C PRO A 297 -4.13 -22.87 3.19
N GLU A 298 -4.62 -24.10 3.10
CA GLU A 298 -4.49 -24.88 1.86
C GLU A 298 -5.12 -24.14 0.67
N LYS A 299 -4.54 -24.32 -0.52
CA LYS A 299 -5.04 -23.80 -1.80
C LYS A 299 -5.11 -22.27 -1.90
N LEU A 300 -4.42 -21.52 -1.02
CA LEU A 300 -4.40 -20.06 -1.02
C LEU A 300 -4.14 -19.45 -2.40
N PHE A 301 -3.17 -20.01 -3.15
CA PHE A 301 -2.75 -19.52 -4.48
C PHE A 301 -3.22 -20.41 -5.65
N ALA A 302 -4.17 -21.32 -5.40
CA ALA A 302 -4.54 -22.35 -6.38
C ALA A 302 -5.22 -21.82 -7.65
N ASN A 303 -5.76 -20.60 -7.61
CA ASN A 303 -6.48 -19.98 -8.72
C ASN A 303 -5.68 -18.86 -9.40
N ASN A 304 -4.38 -18.76 -9.14
CA ASN A 304 -3.52 -17.68 -9.64
C ASN A 304 -2.40 -18.26 -10.54
N PRO A 305 -2.72 -18.84 -11.70
CA PRO A 305 -1.75 -19.57 -12.53
C PRO A 305 -0.68 -18.67 -13.16
N GLU A 306 -0.94 -17.36 -13.26
CA GLU A 306 -0.06 -16.38 -13.90
C GLU A 306 1.02 -15.80 -12.97
N VAL A 307 1.06 -16.21 -11.69
CA VAL A 307 2.03 -15.71 -10.71
C VAL A 307 3.45 -16.03 -11.14
N THR A 308 4.29 -15.00 -11.17
CA THR A 308 5.73 -15.08 -11.45
C THR A 308 6.58 -14.83 -10.20
N ASN A 309 6.06 -14.08 -9.21
CA ASN A 309 6.83 -13.58 -8.07
C ASN A 309 6.18 -13.91 -6.71
N PHE A 310 6.88 -14.66 -5.86
CA PHE A 310 6.54 -14.90 -4.44
C PHE A 310 7.62 -14.35 -3.49
N SER A 311 8.41 -13.38 -3.95
CA SER A 311 9.51 -12.84 -3.16
C SER A 311 8.99 -12.25 -1.85
N LEU A 312 9.62 -12.58 -0.73
CA LEU A 312 9.27 -12.06 0.60
C LEU A 312 7.81 -12.31 1.07
N THR A 313 6.98 -13.09 0.37
CA THR A 313 5.53 -13.19 0.65
C THR A 313 5.21 -13.51 2.11
N PHE A 314 5.97 -14.40 2.75
CA PHE A 314 5.85 -14.73 4.18
C PHE A 314 7.10 -14.35 4.99
N HIS A 315 7.98 -13.49 4.47
CA HIS A 315 9.19 -13.02 5.15
C HIS A 315 8.81 -12.51 6.54
N GLY A 316 9.45 -13.00 7.60
CA GLY A 316 9.24 -12.56 8.98
C GLY A 316 7.90 -12.98 9.59
N CYS A 317 7.18 -13.95 9.01
CA CYS A 317 6.04 -14.61 9.65
C CYS A 317 6.52 -15.55 10.77
N SER A 318 7.08 -14.97 11.83
CA SER A 318 7.85 -15.70 12.86
C SER A 318 7.04 -16.67 13.71
N ALA A 319 5.70 -16.59 13.71
CA ALA A 319 4.81 -17.54 14.36
C ALA A 319 4.37 -18.72 13.46
N LEU A 320 4.72 -18.71 12.17
CA LEU A 320 4.33 -19.75 11.21
C LEU A 320 5.05 -21.06 11.52
N THR A 321 4.29 -22.14 11.75
CA THR A 321 4.86 -23.44 12.15
C THR A 321 4.93 -24.45 11.01
N THR A 322 4.00 -24.40 10.05
CA THR A 322 3.89 -25.39 8.96
C THR A 322 3.51 -24.73 7.63
N ILE A 323 3.96 -25.32 6.53
CA ILE A 323 3.56 -24.95 5.16
C ILE A 323 2.62 -26.04 4.60
N PRO A 324 1.52 -25.70 3.91
CA PRO A 324 0.68 -26.68 3.20
C PRO A 324 1.41 -27.37 2.05
N GLU A 325 1.20 -28.67 1.87
CA GLU A 325 1.94 -29.49 0.88
C GLU A 325 1.84 -28.96 -0.56
N ASN A 326 0.64 -28.50 -0.96
CA ASN A 326 0.35 -28.09 -2.33
C ASN A 326 0.22 -26.57 -2.48
N LEU A 327 0.92 -25.78 -1.65
CA LEU A 327 0.76 -24.33 -1.60
C LEU A 327 1.01 -23.66 -2.96
N PHE A 328 2.06 -24.08 -3.69
CA PHE A 328 2.47 -23.49 -4.97
C PHE A 328 2.18 -24.37 -6.19
N ALA A 329 1.34 -25.41 -6.04
CA ALA A 329 1.19 -26.46 -7.04
C ALA A 329 0.62 -25.99 -8.39
N ASN A 330 -0.11 -24.86 -8.41
CA ASN A 330 -0.74 -24.32 -9.63
C ASN A 330 0.03 -23.12 -10.23
N ASN A 331 1.19 -22.75 -9.67
CA ASN A 331 1.91 -21.54 -10.04
C ASN A 331 3.16 -21.88 -10.87
N SER A 332 2.97 -22.53 -12.02
CA SER A 332 4.09 -23.02 -12.86
C SER A 332 4.93 -21.89 -13.49
N ALA A 333 4.40 -20.68 -13.55
CA ALA A 333 5.07 -19.50 -14.11
C ALA A 333 6.05 -18.81 -13.13
N VAL A 334 6.11 -19.25 -11.86
CA VAL A 334 6.98 -18.65 -10.84
C VAL A 334 8.44 -18.75 -11.24
N THR A 335 9.13 -17.61 -11.20
CA THR A 335 10.56 -17.52 -11.50
C THR A 335 11.41 -17.37 -10.24
N THR A 336 10.83 -16.94 -9.12
CA THR A 336 11.57 -16.73 -7.88
C THR A 336 10.75 -16.98 -6.61
N PHE A 337 11.43 -17.56 -5.61
CA PHE A 337 11.00 -17.67 -4.21
C PHE A 337 11.97 -16.97 -3.25
N SER A 338 12.64 -15.91 -3.72
CA SER A 338 13.58 -15.11 -2.94
C SER A 338 12.98 -14.71 -1.59
N GLU A 339 13.63 -15.08 -0.49
CA GLU A 339 13.22 -14.68 0.87
C GLU A 339 11.78 -15.08 1.29
N THR A 340 11.07 -15.95 0.55
CA THR A 340 9.64 -16.21 0.78
C THR A 340 9.32 -16.61 2.23
N PHE A 341 10.19 -17.39 2.90
CA PHE A 341 10.06 -17.80 4.30
C PHE A 341 11.22 -17.30 5.17
N TYR A 342 11.91 -16.23 4.77
CA TYR A 342 12.98 -15.60 5.54
C TYR A 342 12.52 -15.32 6.98
N ASP A 343 13.33 -15.65 7.98
CA ASP A 343 13.04 -15.49 9.41
C ASP A 343 11.66 -16.02 9.87
N CYS A 344 11.14 -17.08 9.21
CA CYS A 344 10.04 -17.89 9.75
C CYS A 344 10.57 -18.78 10.89
N THR A 345 10.93 -18.16 12.02
CA THR A 345 11.72 -18.80 13.08
C THR A 345 11.04 -19.97 13.79
N ALA A 346 9.70 -20.07 13.74
CA ALA A 346 8.93 -21.18 14.28
C ALA A 346 8.63 -22.31 13.29
N LEU A 347 9.06 -22.19 12.02
CA LEU A 347 8.79 -23.18 10.98
C LEU A 347 9.56 -24.48 11.28
N ILE A 348 8.84 -25.59 11.46
CA ILE A 348 9.45 -26.87 11.89
C ILE A 348 9.73 -27.84 10.73
N ALA A 349 8.99 -27.73 9.62
CA ALA A 349 9.07 -28.67 8.51
C ALA A 349 8.75 -28.03 7.16
N ILE A 350 9.37 -28.55 6.11
CA ILE A 350 9.07 -28.23 4.70
C ILE A 350 8.37 -29.45 4.09
N PRO A 351 7.23 -29.29 3.38
CA PRO A 351 6.59 -30.39 2.66
C PRO A 351 7.45 -30.90 1.50
N GLU A 352 7.42 -32.22 1.25
CA GLU A 352 8.24 -32.88 0.23
C GLU A 352 8.05 -32.30 -1.18
N ASN A 353 6.81 -31.96 -1.54
CA ASN A 353 6.42 -31.55 -2.89
C ASN A 353 6.25 -30.03 -3.07
N LEU A 354 6.75 -29.21 -2.12
CA LEU A 354 6.46 -27.78 -2.07
C LEU A 354 6.74 -27.02 -3.38
N PHE A 355 7.86 -27.35 -4.07
CA PHE A 355 8.28 -26.70 -5.31
C PHE A 355 8.19 -27.58 -6.56
N ALA A 356 7.52 -28.73 -6.47
CA ALA A 356 7.56 -29.78 -7.49
C ALA A 356 7.02 -29.31 -8.87
N ASN A 357 6.11 -28.33 -8.90
CA ASN A 357 5.49 -27.84 -10.14
C ASN A 357 6.10 -26.52 -10.66
N ASN A 358 7.05 -25.91 -9.94
CA ASN A 358 7.60 -24.59 -10.27
C ASN A 358 8.87 -24.72 -11.12
N LEU A 359 8.70 -25.23 -12.34
CA LEU A 359 9.81 -25.58 -13.26
C LEU A 359 10.57 -24.36 -13.82
N ALA A 360 9.97 -23.17 -13.75
CA ALA A 360 10.53 -21.93 -14.26
C ALA A 360 11.43 -21.19 -13.25
N VAL A 361 11.54 -21.68 -12.02
CA VAL A 361 12.31 -21.01 -10.95
C VAL A 361 13.79 -20.96 -11.29
N THR A 362 14.39 -19.78 -11.13
CA THR A 362 15.82 -19.54 -11.28
C THR A 362 16.50 -19.18 -9.96
N SER A 363 15.76 -18.72 -8.94
CA SER A 363 16.32 -18.33 -7.63
C SER A 363 15.52 -18.83 -6.43
N PHE A 364 16.25 -19.36 -5.46
CA PHE A 364 15.82 -19.68 -4.09
C PHE A 364 16.67 -18.95 -3.04
N ASN A 365 17.27 -17.81 -3.40
CA ASN A 365 18.15 -17.11 -2.47
C ASN A 365 17.39 -16.72 -1.20
N PHE A 366 18.03 -16.93 -0.05
CA PHE A 366 17.47 -16.61 1.27
C PHE A 366 16.09 -17.25 1.62
N THR A 367 15.54 -18.17 0.81
CA THR A 367 14.14 -18.62 0.95
C THR A 367 13.79 -19.11 2.36
N PHE A 368 14.68 -19.82 3.04
CA PHE A 368 14.51 -20.30 4.42
C PHE A 368 15.55 -19.72 5.39
N TYR A 369 16.17 -18.59 5.04
CA TYR A 369 17.15 -17.92 5.91
C TYR A 369 16.58 -17.77 7.31
N GLY A 370 17.35 -18.14 8.34
CA GLY A 370 16.96 -17.91 9.73
C GLY A 370 15.80 -18.76 10.24
N CYS A 371 15.35 -19.80 9.51
CA CYS A 371 14.36 -20.78 9.98
C CYS A 371 14.94 -21.67 11.10
N LYS A 372 15.11 -21.10 12.29
CA LYS A 372 15.86 -21.70 13.42
C LYS A 372 15.25 -22.98 13.99
N ALA A 373 13.94 -23.21 13.80
CA ALA A 373 13.24 -24.40 14.27
C ALA A 373 13.17 -25.54 13.24
N LEU A 374 13.64 -25.32 12.01
CA LEU A 374 13.55 -26.29 10.93
C LEU A 374 14.49 -27.48 11.21
N THR A 375 13.95 -28.70 11.30
CA THR A 375 14.72 -29.89 11.73
C THR A 375 15.27 -30.74 10.59
N SER A 376 14.67 -30.67 9.40
CA SER A 376 15.03 -31.48 8.24
C SER A 376 14.64 -30.78 6.93
N ILE A 377 15.34 -31.12 5.85
CA ILE A 377 14.99 -30.73 4.47
C ILE A 377 14.57 -32.01 3.73
N PRO A 378 13.43 -32.03 3.03
CA PRO A 378 13.08 -33.15 2.15
C PRO A 378 14.16 -33.37 1.09
N ALA A 379 14.58 -34.63 0.89
CA ALA A 379 15.64 -34.94 -0.08
C ALA A 379 15.29 -34.42 -1.47
N ASN A 380 14.05 -34.65 -1.91
CA ASN A 380 13.52 -34.31 -3.22
C ASN A 380 13.01 -32.86 -3.35
N LEU A 381 13.26 -31.97 -2.37
CA LEU A 381 12.68 -30.62 -2.37
C LEU A 381 12.93 -29.83 -3.66
N PHE A 382 14.10 -30.02 -4.27
CA PHE A 382 14.53 -29.34 -5.50
C PHE A 382 14.61 -30.29 -6.71
N ASP A 383 13.87 -31.41 -6.70
CA ASP A 383 13.93 -32.45 -7.72
C ASP A 383 13.34 -32.06 -9.08
N ASN A 384 12.64 -30.95 -9.21
CA ASN A 384 12.14 -30.51 -10.51
C ASN A 384 12.71 -29.15 -10.93
N ASN A 385 13.36 -28.44 -10.01
CA ASN A 385 13.91 -27.09 -10.25
C ASN A 385 15.35 -27.20 -10.80
N ARG A 386 15.46 -27.77 -12.00
CA ARG A 386 16.75 -28.07 -12.67
C ARG A 386 17.48 -26.84 -13.23
N LYS A 387 16.78 -25.70 -13.33
CA LYS A 387 17.29 -24.45 -13.94
C LYS A 387 17.73 -23.40 -12.93
N VAL A 388 17.70 -23.71 -11.63
CA VAL A 388 18.06 -22.77 -10.57
C VAL A 388 19.56 -22.50 -10.61
N THR A 389 19.92 -21.22 -10.65
CA THR A 389 21.31 -20.77 -10.58
C THR A 389 21.66 -20.10 -9.26
N ASP A 390 20.67 -19.68 -8.47
CA ASP A 390 20.90 -18.96 -7.20
C ASP A 390 20.29 -19.70 -5.99
N PHE A 391 21.18 -20.18 -5.12
CA PHE A 391 20.91 -20.80 -3.81
C PHE A 391 21.59 -20.03 -2.68
N ALA A 392 22.04 -18.80 -2.90
CA ALA A 392 22.77 -18.06 -1.89
C ALA A 392 21.92 -17.90 -0.63
N TYR A 393 22.51 -18.22 0.52
CA TYR A 393 21.90 -18.07 1.83
C TYR A 393 20.58 -18.84 2.05
N THR A 394 20.17 -19.78 1.17
CA THR A 394 18.85 -20.43 1.22
C THR A 394 18.50 -21.01 2.59
N PHE A 395 19.45 -21.69 3.25
CA PHE A 395 19.29 -22.28 4.59
C PHE A 395 20.19 -21.63 5.65
N TYR A 396 20.75 -20.46 5.37
CA TYR A 396 21.65 -19.77 6.29
C TYR A 396 21.02 -19.64 7.68
N GLY A 397 21.73 -20.06 8.72
CA GLY A 397 21.28 -19.93 10.10
C GLY A 397 20.17 -20.92 10.52
N CYS A 398 19.85 -21.93 9.73
CA CYS A 398 18.94 -23.02 10.09
C CYS A 398 19.63 -24.02 11.05
N LYS A 399 19.87 -23.56 12.28
CA LYS A 399 20.72 -24.25 13.27
C LYS A 399 20.17 -25.59 13.79
N ALA A 400 18.87 -25.85 13.62
CA ALA A 400 18.24 -27.10 14.06
C ALA A 400 18.26 -28.20 13.00
N LEU A 401 18.78 -27.93 11.80
CA LEU A 401 18.84 -28.91 10.72
C LEU A 401 19.69 -30.12 11.09
N THR A 402 19.13 -31.30 10.86
CA THR A 402 19.77 -32.60 10.96
C THR A 402 19.44 -33.45 9.74
N GLY A 403 20.08 -34.61 9.61
CA GLY A 403 19.93 -35.46 8.43
C GLY A 403 20.81 -34.98 7.28
N GLU A 404 20.54 -35.48 6.08
CA GLU A 404 21.34 -35.24 4.89
C GLU A 404 20.81 -34.02 4.12
N SER A 405 21.69 -33.22 3.52
CA SER A 405 21.28 -32.09 2.67
C SER A 405 20.48 -32.58 1.43
N PRO A 406 19.65 -31.72 0.80
CA PRO A 406 18.79 -32.15 -0.31
C PRO A 406 19.61 -32.61 -1.53
N TYR A 407 19.13 -33.67 -2.17
CA TYR A 407 19.77 -34.31 -3.31
C TYR A 407 18.75 -34.84 -4.32
N THR A 408 19.18 -34.95 -5.57
CA THR A 408 18.43 -35.61 -6.63
C THR A 408 19.10 -36.93 -7.00
N MET A 409 18.31 -37.98 -7.20
CA MET A 409 18.81 -39.26 -7.72
C MET A 409 19.03 -39.19 -9.24
N ILE A 410 20.27 -39.35 -9.71
CA ILE A 410 20.65 -39.45 -11.12
C ILE A 410 21.40 -40.76 -11.34
N ASP A 411 20.83 -41.66 -12.15
CA ASP A 411 21.42 -42.98 -12.46
C ASP A 411 21.86 -43.78 -11.23
N GLY A 412 21.08 -43.70 -10.14
CA GLY A 412 21.36 -44.38 -8.87
C GLY A 412 22.36 -43.67 -7.95
N GLN A 413 22.85 -42.50 -8.33
CA GLN A 413 23.73 -41.66 -7.51
C GLN A 413 22.95 -40.48 -6.92
N LYS A 414 23.28 -40.11 -5.67
CA LYS A 414 22.80 -38.87 -5.08
C LYS A 414 23.62 -37.71 -5.64
N VAL A 415 22.93 -36.67 -6.10
CA VAL A 415 23.53 -35.42 -6.57
C VAL A 415 23.00 -34.29 -5.70
N HIS A 416 23.83 -33.82 -4.78
CA HIS A 416 23.51 -32.70 -3.90
C HIS A 416 23.55 -31.37 -4.65
N LEU A 417 23.00 -30.30 -4.05
CA LEU A 417 22.98 -28.96 -4.68
C LEU A 417 24.39 -28.49 -5.09
N TYR A 418 25.37 -28.72 -4.24
CA TYR A 418 26.78 -28.35 -4.45
C TYR A 418 27.52 -29.23 -5.47
N GLU A 419 26.88 -30.29 -5.97
CA GLU A 419 27.45 -31.18 -6.99
C GLU A 419 26.84 -30.97 -8.37
N ARG A 420 25.74 -30.20 -8.47
CA ARG A 420 24.98 -30.02 -9.72
C ARG A 420 25.81 -29.48 -10.89
N ALA A 421 26.84 -28.68 -10.61
CA ALA A 421 27.77 -28.19 -11.64
C ALA A 421 28.50 -29.32 -12.40
N ASN A 422 28.63 -30.50 -11.80
CA ASN A 422 29.24 -31.69 -12.42
C ASN A 422 28.28 -32.47 -13.32
N TYR A 423 27.00 -32.11 -13.35
CA TYR A 423 25.94 -32.80 -14.11
C TYR A 423 25.24 -31.84 -15.10
N PRO A 424 25.99 -31.21 -16.05
CA PRO A 424 25.45 -30.18 -16.94
C PRO A 424 24.38 -30.67 -17.92
N GLU A 425 24.28 -31.98 -18.14
CA GLU A 425 23.19 -32.58 -18.93
C GLU A 425 21.86 -32.61 -18.17
N GLN A 426 21.90 -32.54 -16.84
CA GLN A 426 20.73 -32.66 -15.96
C GLN A 426 20.34 -31.33 -15.31
N PHE A 427 21.32 -30.46 -15.03
CA PHE A 427 21.12 -29.22 -14.30
C PHE A 427 21.82 -28.04 -14.98
N THR A 428 21.23 -26.86 -14.86
CA THR A 428 21.99 -25.61 -14.98
C THR A 428 22.90 -25.50 -13.76
N ALA A 429 24.18 -25.17 -13.97
CA ALA A 429 25.13 -25.03 -12.88
C ALA A 429 24.72 -23.86 -11.95
N PRO A 430 24.72 -24.06 -10.62
CA PRO A 430 24.60 -22.95 -9.68
C PRO A 430 25.71 -21.91 -9.91
N GLU A 431 25.32 -20.64 -10.03
CA GLU A 431 26.22 -19.50 -10.22
C GLU A 431 26.43 -18.73 -8.91
N ASN A 432 25.44 -18.75 -8.02
CA ASN A 432 25.49 -18.10 -6.71
C ASN A 432 25.04 -19.08 -5.61
N SER A 433 25.98 -19.49 -4.77
CA SER A 433 25.76 -20.47 -3.69
C SER A 433 26.23 -19.98 -2.33
N ASP A 434 26.58 -18.69 -2.23
CA ASP A 434 27.22 -18.09 -1.06
C ASP A 434 26.50 -18.48 0.22
N ARG A 435 27.19 -19.23 1.09
CA ARG A 435 26.73 -19.56 2.45
C ARG A 435 25.35 -20.21 2.53
N CYS A 436 24.96 -20.97 1.49
CA CYS A 436 23.67 -21.67 1.44
C CYS A 436 23.35 -22.44 2.74
N PHE A 437 24.34 -23.12 3.32
CA PHE A 437 24.22 -23.94 4.53
C PHE A 437 24.97 -23.36 5.75
N TYR A 438 25.34 -22.08 5.73
CA TYR A 438 26.12 -21.50 6.83
C TYR A 438 25.39 -21.62 8.17
N GLY A 439 26.07 -22.22 9.15
CA GLY A 439 25.51 -22.49 10.48
C GLY A 439 24.62 -23.74 10.57
N CYS A 440 24.51 -24.56 9.52
CA CYS A 440 23.75 -25.82 9.49
C CYS A 440 24.60 -27.02 9.95
N THR A 441 25.32 -26.89 11.06
CA THR A 441 26.37 -27.85 11.50
C THR A 441 25.85 -29.24 11.91
N GLY A 442 24.53 -29.43 11.96
CA GLY A 442 23.89 -30.71 12.29
C GLY A 442 23.65 -31.63 11.09
N LEU A 443 23.91 -31.16 9.86
CA LEU A 443 23.79 -31.99 8.65
C LEU A 443 24.82 -33.13 8.66
N THR A 444 24.38 -34.33 8.28
CA THR A 444 25.22 -35.55 8.30
C THR A 444 26.34 -35.51 7.27
N ASP A 445 26.14 -34.76 6.19
CA ASP A 445 27.08 -34.51 5.09
C ASP A 445 27.80 -33.17 5.23
N TYR A 446 27.66 -32.45 6.36
CA TYR A 446 28.24 -31.11 6.55
C TYR A 446 29.73 -31.01 6.20
N SER A 447 30.52 -32.05 6.54
CA SER A 447 31.96 -32.09 6.25
C SER A 447 32.30 -32.25 4.76
N GLN A 448 31.31 -32.60 3.92
CA GLN A 448 31.44 -32.77 2.47
C GLN A 448 31.03 -31.51 1.71
N ILE A 449 30.28 -30.61 2.35
CA ILE A 449 29.81 -29.36 1.74
C ILE A 449 31.02 -28.44 1.48
N PRO A 450 31.18 -27.90 0.25
CA PRO A 450 32.26 -26.97 -0.08
C PRO A 450 32.24 -25.69 0.76
N THR A 451 33.42 -25.12 1.03
CA THR A 451 33.57 -23.94 1.92
C THR A 451 32.78 -22.71 1.47
N ASP A 452 32.58 -22.52 0.16
CA ASP A 452 31.79 -21.43 -0.42
C ASP A 452 30.27 -21.58 -0.19
N TRP A 453 29.81 -22.81 0.10
CA TRP A 453 28.43 -23.10 0.50
C TRP A 453 28.21 -23.03 2.02
N LEU A 454 29.28 -22.93 2.82
CA LEU A 454 29.29 -23.03 4.29
C LEU A 454 29.42 -21.72 5.04
#